data_AF-A0A6S7CTL3-F1
#
_entry.id   AF-A0A6S7CTL3-F1
#
_cell.length_a   1.000
_cell.length_b   1.000
_cell.length_c   1.000
_cell.angle_alpha   90.00
_cell.angle_beta   90.00
_cell.angle_gamma   90.00
#
_symmetry.space_group_name_H-M   'P 1'
#
loop_
_entity.id
_entity.type
_entity.pdbx_description
1 polymer ?
#
loop_
_entity_poly.entity_id
_entity_poly.type
_entity_poly.pdbx_seq_one_letter_code
_entity_poly.pdbx_strand_id
1 'polypeptide(L)' 'MHIGADAVVEVTGLRNPCSQLDNYQKGLTAAVLGRHPDGSLMRRAGIMGIVVEGGAVSAGDAIRVVLPALPHLPLERV' A
#
# COMPACT_ATOMS: atom_id res chain seq x y z
N MET A 1 11.18 3.75 0.47
CA MET A 1 10.93 3.61 -0.98
C MET A 1 11.29 4.92 -1.63
N HIS A 2 12.17 4.89 -2.63
CA HIS A 2 12.57 6.10 -3.38
C HIS A 2 11.74 6.20 -4.65
N ILE A 3 11.29 7.41 -4.99
CA ILE A 3 10.54 7.71 -6.21
C ILE A 3 11.23 8.89 -6.91
N GLY A 4 11.61 8.69 -8.16
CA GLY A 4 12.32 9.73 -8.91
C GLY A 4 13.70 10.03 -8.32
N ALA A 5 14.10 11.30 -8.36
CA ALA A 5 15.41 11.74 -7.87
C ALA A 5 15.48 11.81 -6.34
N ASP A 6 14.50 12.48 -5.72
CA ASP A 6 14.63 12.96 -4.34
C ASP A 6 13.55 12.42 -3.38
N ALA A 7 12.36 12.06 -3.88
CA ALA A 7 11.24 11.73 -2.98
C ALA A 7 11.44 10.37 -2.30
N VAL A 8 11.27 10.34 -0.97
CA VAL A 8 11.35 9.13 -0.16
C VAL A 8 10.06 8.94 0.65
N VAL A 9 9.47 7.76 0.49
CA VAL A 9 8.25 7.33 1.19
C VAL A 9 8.53 6.08 2.02
N GLU A 10 8.12 6.09 3.29
CA GLU A 10 8.12 4.92 4.16
C GLU A 10 6.76 4.24 4.13
N VAL A 11 6.74 2.91 3.92
CA VAL A 11 5.49 2.13 3.92
C VAL A 11 5.06 1.87 5.36
N THR A 12 3.83 2.25 5.70
CA THR A 12 3.31 2.13 7.07
C THR A 12 2.34 0.97 7.25
N GLY A 13 1.76 0.45 6.15
CA GLY A 13 0.89 -0.72 6.23
C GLY A 13 -0.03 -0.89 5.02
N LEU A 14 -0.95 -1.83 5.13
CA LEU A 14 -2.01 -2.09 4.15
C LEU A 14 -3.10 -1.02 4.27
N ARG A 15 -3.58 -0.51 3.13
CA ARG A 15 -4.76 0.34 3.10
C ARG A 15 -5.97 -0.46 3.57
N ASN A 16 -6.78 0.11 4.48
CA ASN A 16 -8.08 -0.43 4.79
C ASN A 16 -9.12 0.06 3.74
N PRO A 17 -9.74 -0.84 2.94
CA PRO A 17 -10.78 -0.42 2.00
C PRO A 17 -12.02 0.07 2.76
N CYS A 18 -12.72 1.04 2.19
CA CYS A 18 -13.88 1.67 2.82
C CYS A 18 -15.05 1.83 1.83
N SER A 19 -16.21 2.24 2.35
CA SER A 19 -17.46 2.38 1.59
C SER A 19 -17.38 3.35 0.39
N GLN A 20 -16.35 4.20 0.30
CA GLN A 20 -16.13 5.04 -0.88
C GLN A 20 -15.98 4.22 -2.16
N LEU A 21 -15.44 2.99 -2.06
CA LEU A 21 -15.36 2.08 -3.20
C LEU A 21 -16.76 1.66 -3.69
N ASP A 22 -17.64 1.28 -2.77
CA ASP A 22 -19.00 0.88 -3.13
C ASP A 22 -19.89 2.07 -3.56
N ASN A 23 -19.58 3.28 -3.06
CA ASN A 23 -20.23 4.50 -3.52
C ASN A 23 -19.87 4.83 -4.97
N TYR A 24 -18.67 4.48 -5.44
CA TYR A 24 -18.29 4.58 -6.85
C TYR A 24 -18.93 3.46 -7.68
N GLN A 25 -18.78 2.20 -7.25
CA GLN A 25 -19.44 1.05 -7.86
C GLN A 25 -19.68 -0.05 -6.83
N LYS A 26 -20.94 -0.49 -6.71
CA LYS A 26 -21.36 -1.52 -5.77
C LYS A 26 -20.56 -2.82 -5.93
N GLY A 27 -20.02 -3.32 -4.82
CA GLY A 27 -19.30 -4.60 -4.74
C GLY A 27 -17.77 -4.44 -4.76
N LEU A 28 -17.24 -3.24 -5.00
CA LEU A 28 -15.80 -3.01 -5.06
C LEU A 28 -15.10 -3.18 -3.72
N THR A 29 -15.75 -2.88 -2.58
CA THR A 29 -15.13 -3.14 -1.27
C THR A 29 -14.89 -4.63 -1.06
N ALA A 30 -15.86 -5.47 -1.44
CA ALA A 30 -15.73 -6.92 -1.36
C ALA A 30 -14.72 -7.47 -2.37
N ALA A 31 -14.64 -6.89 -3.57
CA ALA A 31 -13.72 -7.32 -4.63
C ALA A 31 -12.23 -7.20 -4.26
N VAL A 32 -11.88 -6.28 -3.33
CA VAL A 32 -10.50 -6.09 -2.84
C VAL A 32 -10.22 -6.85 -1.53
N LEU A 33 -11.19 -7.60 -1.02
CA LEU A 33 -11.03 -8.45 0.15
C LEU A 33 -10.97 -9.92 -0.26
N GLY A 34 -10.07 -10.67 0.36
CA GLY A 34 -9.95 -12.10 0.18
C GLY A 34 -9.66 -12.80 1.51
N ARG A 35 -9.45 -14.11 1.46
CA ARG A 35 -8.94 -14.87 2.61
C ARG A 35 -7.68 -15.61 2.22
N HIS A 36 -6.72 -15.62 3.13
CA HIS A 36 -5.58 -16.52 3.06
C HIS A 36 -6.02 -17.97 3.34
N PRO A 37 -5.18 -18.98 3.04
CA PRO A 37 -5.49 -20.38 3.34
C PRO A 37 -5.78 -20.65 4.82
N ASP A 38 -5.21 -19.85 5.73
CA ASP A 38 -5.44 -19.92 7.18
C ASP A 38 -6.74 -19.20 7.63
N GLY A 39 -7.51 -18.64 6.70
CA GLY A 39 -8.76 -17.91 6.96
C GLY A 39 -8.58 -16.42 7.31
N SER A 40 -7.34 -15.96 7.49
CA SER A 40 -7.05 -14.54 7.78
C SER A 40 -7.42 -13.63 6.61
N LEU A 41 -7.78 -12.38 6.93
CA LEU A 41 -8.31 -11.43 5.95
C LEU A 41 -7.18 -10.86 5.08
N MET A 42 -7.23 -11.13 3.78
CA MET A 42 -6.33 -10.56 2.78
C MET A 42 -6.90 -9.24 2.25
N ARG A 43 -6.09 -8.18 2.25
CA ARG A 43 -6.46 -6.87 1.69
C ARG A 43 -5.66 -6.57 0.43
N ARG A 44 -6.33 -6.59 -0.72
CA ARG A 44 -5.74 -6.25 -2.04
C ARG A 44 -6.08 -4.80 -2.42
N ALA A 45 -5.97 -3.89 -1.46
CA ALA A 45 -6.40 -2.49 -1.59
C ALA A 45 -5.23 -1.50 -1.75
N GLY A 46 -4.00 -2.00 -1.90
CA GLY A 46 -2.77 -1.20 -1.90
C GLY A 46 -2.19 -0.99 -0.49
N ILE A 47 -1.19 -0.14 -0.41
CA ILE A 47 -0.47 0.21 0.82
C ILE A 47 -0.61 1.70 1.13
N MET A 48 -0.37 2.06 2.38
CA MET A 48 -0.20 3.42 2.84
C MET A 48 1.28 3.68 3.14
N GLY A 49 1.65 4.95 3.11
CA GLY A 49 2.98 5.39 3.51
C GLY A 49 3.01 6.85 3.89
N ILE A 50 4.12 7.26 4.49
CA ILE A 50 4.40 8.65 4.86
C ILE A 50 5.57 9.17 4.05
N VAL A 51 5.57 10.46 3.74
CA VAL A 51 6.70 11.12 3.10
C VAL A 51 7.75 11.40 4.16
N VAL A 52 8.91 10.76 4.04
CA VAL A 52 10.07 11.01 4.92
C VAL A 52 11.02 12.04 4.32
N GLU A 53 11.04 12.15 2.99
CA GLU A 53 11.76 13.21 2.26
C GLU A 53 10.92 13.66 1.06
N GLY A 54 10.70 14.97 0.95
CA GLY A 54 9.92 15.57 -0.13
C GLY A 54 10.73 15.73 -1.41
N GLY A 55 10.07 15.66 -2.55
CA GLY A 55 10.69 15.84 -3.87
C GLY A 55 9.64 15.91 -4.97
N ALA A 56 10.05 16.36 -6.15
CA ALA A 56 9.16 16.32 -7.31
C ALA A 56 8.97 14.86 -7.76
N VAL A 57 7.72 14.49 -8.07
CA VAL A 57 7.37 13.19 -8.61
C VAL A 57 6.54 13.39 -9.87
N SER A 58 6.91 12.69 -10.93
CA SER A 58 6.27 12.73 -12.25
C SER A 58 5.91 11.33 -12.74
N ALA A 59 4.94 11.25 -13.65
CA ALA A 59 4.61 10.00 -14.30
C ALA A 59 5.83 9.45 -15.06
N GLY A 60 6.14 8.17 -14.86
CA GLY A 60 7.32 7.52 -15.45
C GLY A 60 8.54 7.49 -14.53
N ASP A 61 8.51 8.17 -13.37
CA ASP A 61 9.59 8.09 -12.40
C ASP A 61 9.81 6.67 -11.89
N ALA A 62 11.08 6.29 -11.82
CA ALA A 62 11.47 4.98 -11.29
C ALA A 62 11.13 4.88 -9.79
N ILE A 63 10.60 3.74 -9.40
CA ILE A 63 10.37 3.38 -8.00
C ILE A 63 11.41 2.36 -7.58
N ARG A 64 12.25 2.71 -6.60
CA ARG A 64 13.23 1.82 -5.99
C ARG A 64 12.82 1.46 -4.57
N VAL A 65 12.61 0.17 -4.32
CA VAL A 65 12.30 -0.35 -3.00
C VAL A 65 13.59 -0.69 -2.26
N VAL A 66 13.68 -0.24 -1.00
CA VAL A 66 14.71 -0.68 -0.04
C VAL A 66 13.97 -1.49 1.00
N LEU A 67 14.32 -2.77 1.10
CA LEU A 67 13.70 -3.67 2.07
C LEU A 67 14.31 -3.46 3.46
N PRO A 68 13.53 -3.60 4.54
CA PRO A 68 14.08 -3.61 5.88
C PRO A 68 14.97 -4.85 6.08
N ALA A 69 15.80 -4.81 7.12
CA ALA A 69 16.57 -5.96 7.54
C ALA A 69 15.64 -7.16 7.84
N LEU A 70 16.16 -8.37 7.65
CA LEU A 70 15.44 -9.59 7.99
C LEU A 70 15.30 -9.77 9.51
N PRO A 71 14.24 -10.47 9.98
CA PRO A 71 13.17 -11.09 9.19
C PRO A 71 12.10 -10.08 8.76
N HIS A 72 11.51 -10.30 7.59
CA HIS A 72 10.36 -9.51 7.14
C HIS A 72 9.09 -9.96 7.85
N LEU A 73 8.28 -8.98 8.26
CA LEU A 73 6.98 -9.22 8.88
C LEU A 73 5.86 -8.83 7.90
N PRO A 74 4.72 -9.55 7.91
CA PRO A 74 3.54 -9.12 7.16
C PRO A 74 3.10 -7.71 7.56
N LEU A 75 2.67 -6.91 6.58
CA LEU A 75 2.11 -5.59 6.85
C LEU A 75 0.74 -5.71 7.52
N GLU A 76 0.53 -4.95 8.59
CA GLU A 76 -0.78 -4.77 9.21
C GLU A 76 -1.59 -3.69 8.47
N ARG A 77 -2.90 -3.62 8.74
CA ARG A 77 -3.72 -2.51 8.25
C ARG A 77 -3.38 -1.22 9.01
N VAL A 78 -3.48 -0.10 8.32
CA VAL A 78 -3.50 1.24 8.94
C VAL A 78 -4.95 1.71 9.09
#